data_AF-A0A5C6D7I7-F1
#
_entry.id   AF-A0A5C6D7I7-F1
#
_cell.length_a   1.000
_cell.length_b   1.000
_cell.length_c   1.000
_cell.angle_alpha   90.00
_cell.angle_beta   90.00
_cell.angle_gamma   90.00
#
_symmetry.space_group_name_H-M   'P 1'
#
loop_
_entity.id
_entity.type
_entity.pdbx_description
1 polymer ?
#
loop_
_entity_poly.entity_id
_entity_poly.type
_entity_poly.pdbx_seq_one_letter_code
_entity_poly.pdbx_strand_id
1 'polypeptide(L)'
;MFLHRCLIPTFVVTILLPFAFANAEEFDFHHEAVLGTSLHLRIDADSSDVADLAEAKVLREIDRLSRIYSTYDASSELRTLLNLPVGSAMPLSDELYETLRMCDDWIVASRGAFNPSVEVLSRAWQQAEETGRPIDAAELSTITQSLAGPHWQLDSQSHGAIRRSGMPLSLNAIAKGVILDQIAETLLTSNPTIRGVMLNIGGDVRVAGEIAVEIAIADPEHDAITSPALASMRLANAAVATSGCTERHFDIGGVRYSHLIDPRSGVPVTDTVSSTVIAMQASTADVLATICSVLPMSDSIKLVNSLPGVECLLVSAGGLVAKSADWPQQESEGEEKDTAKAQQTRAEQAETVHEMRIQFEIGSASDRGRYRRPYVAVWVEDKDGFPVKTLTLFLMKNQPGPRWHRDLRRWYADDQMRLLVDKTSVIETVSKPTRNPGQYKVEWDGRDDAGKRLSDGGYTLLIEAAREHGTYQLIKFPFTLGGAPFEETLKGNAEIRSANVTYSKK
;
A
#
# COMPACT_ATOMS: atom_id res chain seq x y z
N MET A 1 17.78 83.62 28.61
CA MET A 1 17.92 83.33 27.16
C MET A 1 18.77 82.08 27.04
N PHE A 2 18.12 80.97 26.64
CA PHE A 2 18.61 79.63 26.26
C PHE A 2 19.60 78.86 27.15
N LEU A 3 19.04 77.92 27.93
CA LEU A 3 19.71 76.72 28.47
C LEU A 3 19.81 75.65 27.38
N HIS A 4 21.01 75.13 27.11
CA HIS A 4 21.24 73.96 26.26
C HIS A 4 20.91 72.67 27.04
N ARG A 5 19.94 71.90 26.52
CA ARG A 5 19.64 70.53 26.95
C ARG A 5 20.60 69.54 26.30
N CYS A 6 21.31 68.77 27.12
CA CYS A 6 22.05 67.58 26.72
C CYS A 6 21.06 66.42 26.48
N LEU A 7 21.01 65.89 25.27
CA LEU A 7 20.27 64.67 24.92
C LEU A 7 21.23 63.48 25.03
N ILE A 8 20.94 62.54 25.94
CA ILE A 8 21.62 61.25 26.04
C ILE A 8 20.88 60.27 25.11
N PRO A 9 21.54 59.60 24.15
CA PRO A 9 20.88 58.64 23.29
C PRO A 9 20.65 57.32 24.04
N THR A 10 19.38 56.95 24.22
CA THR A 10 18.98 55.66 24.76
C THR A 10 19.17 54.59 23.69
N PHE A 11 20.21 53.76 23.82
CA PHE A 11 20.38 52.56 22.99
C PHE A 11 19.37 51.49 23.43
N VAL A 12 18.35 51.25 22.62
CA VAL A 12 17.46 50.09 22.78
C VAL A 12 18.20 48.88 22.21
N VAL A 13 18.71 48.03 23.09
CA VAL A 13 19.25 46.71 22.71
C VAL A 13 18.06 45.79 22.47
N THR A 14 17.70 45.59 21.20
CA THR A 14 16.74 44.56 20.80
C THR A 14 17.42 43.21 20.95
N ILE A 15 17.11 42.50 22.04
CA ILE A 15 17.52 41.10 22.21
C ILE A 15 16.69 40.27 21.21
N LEU A 16 17.28 39.93 20.08
CA LEU A 16 16.81 38.86 19.20
C LEU A 16 17.00 37.55 19.95
N LEU A 17 15.97 37.13 20.70
CA LEU A 17 15.86 35.74 21.14
C LEU A 17 15.87 34.88 19.88
N PRO A 18 16.80 33.92 19.73
CA PRO A 18 16.68 32.95 18.66
C PRO A 18 15.36 32.22 18.88
N PHE A 19 14.44 32.34 17.93
CA PHE A 19 13.36 31.38 17.81
C PHE A 19 14.06 30.03 17.64
N ALA A 20 14.09 29.25 18.72
CA ALA A 20 14.32 27.83 18.62
C ALA A 20 13.19 27.32 17.73
N PHE A 21 13.48 27.08 16.46
CA PHE A 21 12.62 26.23 15.65
C PHE A 21 12.58 24.90 16.40
N ALA A 22 11.43 24.60 17.01
CA ALA A 22 11.18 23.26 17.50
C ALA A 22 11.44 22.31 16.33
N ASN A 23 12.24 21.27 16.55
CA ASN A 23 12.34 20.21 15.55
C ASN A 23 10.94 19.62 15.42
N ALA A 24 10.40 19.58 14.19
CA ALA A 24 9.12 18.94 13.96
C ALA A 24 9.17 17.48 14.42
N GLU A 25 8.15 17.08 15.17
CA GLU A 25 7.96 15.71 15.63
C GLU A 25 7.16 14.92 14.58
N GLU A 26 7.44 13.61 14.50
CA GLU A 26 6.77 12.68 13.60
C GLU A 26 5.52 12.08 14.29
N PHE A 27 4.37 12.21 13.64
CA PHE A 27 3.09 11.68 14.13
C PHE A 27 2.49 10.71 13.10
N ASP A 28 2.20 9.48 13.53
CA ASP A 28 1.60 8.43 12.68
C ASP A 28 0.15 8.14 13.05
N PHE A 29 -0.73 8.18 12.06
CA PHE A 29 -2.16 7.88 12.13
C PHE A 29 -2.51 6.80 11.12
N HIS A 30 -3.42 5.89 11.48
CA HIS A 30 -3.90 4.91 10.51
C HIS A 30 -5.40 4.70 10.65
N HIS A 31 -6.06 4.53 9.51
CA HIS A 31 -7.51 4.40 9.41
C HIS A 31 -7.88 3.25 8.48
N GLU A 32 -9.00 2.62 8.79
CA GLU A 32 -9.60 1.55 8.00
C GLU A 32 -10.79 2.05 7.21
N ALA A 33 -11.16 1.29 6.18
CA ALA A 33 -12.31 1.56 5.30
C ALA A 33 -12.26 2.94 4.63
N VAL A 34 -11.06 3.46 4.40
CA VAL A 34 -10.80 4.68 3.64
C VAL A 34 -10.69 4.32 2.17
N LEU A 35 -11.62 4.82 1.34
CA LEU A 35 -11.67 4.53 -0.11
C LEU A 35 -11.66 3.02 -0.45
N GLY A 36 -12.28 2.21 0.40
CA GLY A 36 -12.32 0.75 0.24
C GLY A 36 -11.03 0.02 0.63
N THR A 37 -10.09 0.71 1.28
CA THR A 37 -8.81 0.16 1.77
C THR A 37 -8.42 0.82 3.11
N SER A 38 -7.13 0.77 3.46
CA SER A 38 -6.56 1.43 4.64
C SER A 38 -5.76 2.67 4.25
N LEU A 39 -5.69 3.61 5.19
CA LEU A 39 -4.85 4.81 5.14
C LEU A 39 -3.78 4.71 6.23
N HIS A 40 -2.53 4.92 5.86
CA HIS A 40 -1.44 5.31 6.77
C HIS A 40 -1.07 6.76 6.46
N LEU A 41 -1.18 7.61 7.47
CA LEU A 41 -0.87 9.03 7.43
C LEU A 41 0.28 9.29 8.39
N ARG A 42 1.36 9.87 7.90
CA ARG A 42 2.43 10.45 8.73
C ARG A 42 2.42 11.96 8.53
N ILE A 43 2.53 12.70 9.62
CA ILE A 43 2.60 14.17 9.64
C ILE A 43 3.81 14.58 10.47
N ASP A 44 4.70 15.39 9.89
CA ASP A 44 5.79 16.02 10.62
C ASP A 44 5.34 17.46 10.98
N ALA A 45 5.13 17.70 12.28
CA ALA A 45 4.56 18.95 12.79
C ALA A 45 5.17 19.40 14.12
N ASP A 46 4.99 20.67 14.47
CA ASP A 46 5.58 21.25 15.69
C ASP A 46 4.91 20.75 17.00
N SER A 47 3.73 20.13 16.94
CA SER A 47 3.06 19.56 18.12
C SER A 47 1.97 18.52 17.78
N SER A 48 1.62 17.69 18.78
CA SER A 48 0.53 16.71 18.69
C SER A 48 -0.82 17.36 18.37
N ASP A 49 -1.13 18.52 18.95
CA ASP A 49 -2.41 19.21 18.70
C ASP A 49 -2.53 19.65 17.23
N VAL A 50 -1.40 20.08 16.64
CA VAL A 50 -1.34 20.41 15.21
C VAL A 50 -1.55 19.15 14.36
N ALA A 51 -0.90 18.05 14.72
CA ALA A 51 -1.02 16.78 14.02
C ALA A 51 -2.45 16.20 14.07
N ASP A 52 -3.12 16.27 15.22
CA ASP A 52 -4.51 15.80 15.38
C ASP A 52 -5.50 16.65 14.55
N LEU A 53 -5.31 17.98 14.52
CA LEU A 53 -6.12 18.86 13.67
C LEU A 53 -5.89 18.58 12.18
N ALA A 54 -4.65 18.28 11.80
CA ALA A 54 -4.25 17.88 10.46
C ALA A 54 -4.88 16.54 10.05
N GLU A 55 -4.79 15.49 10.89
CA GLU A 55 -5.46 14.20 10.71
C GLU A 55 -6.96 14.40 10.46
N ALA A 56 -7.63 15.14 11.34
CA ALA A 56 -9.07 15.41 11.20
C ALA A 56 -9.40 16.15 9.89
N LYS A 57 -8.50 17.00 9.40
CA LYS A 57 -8.67 17.70 8.13
C LYS A 57 -8.50 16.74 6.94
N VAL A 58 -7.49 15.89 6.96
CA VAL A 58 -7.26 14.85 5.95
C VAL A 58 -8.50 13.96 5.80
N LEU A 59 -9.07 13.49 6.91
CA LEU A 59 -10.27 12.64 6.89
C LEU A 59 -11.49 13.36 6.30
N ARG A 60 -11.71 14.63 6.66
CA ARG A 60 -12.80 15.43 6.06
C ARG A 60 -12.62 15.63 4.56
N GLU A 61 -11.37 15.79 4.12
CA GLU A 61 -11.08 15.97 2.71
C GLU A 61 -11.31 14.68 1.91
N ILE A 62 -10.92 13.54 2.46
CA ILE A 62 -11.25 12.21 1.90
C ILE A 62 -12.78 12.05 1.76
N ASP A 63 -13.55 12.39 2.81
CA ASP A 63 -15.01 12.30 2.77
C ASP A 63 -15.61 13.23 1.71
N ARG A 64 -15.06 14.44 1.56
CA ARG A 64 -15.49 15.41 0.53
C ARG A 64 -15.22 14.88 -0.87
N LEU A 65 -14.00 14.39 -1.12
CA LEU A 65 -13.60 13.87 -2.43
C LEU A 65 -14.29 12.55 -2.77
N SER A 66 -14.65 11.73 -1.78
CA SER A 66 -15.48 10.54 -1.97
C SER A 66 -16.85 10.90 -2.57
N ARG A 67 -17.45 12.03 -2.16
CA ARG A 67 -18.71 12.54 -2.76
C ARG A 67 -18.55 13.03 -4.20
N ILE A 68 -17.32 13.18 -4.69
CA ILE A 68 -17.06 13.53 -6.09
C ILE A 68 -16.84 12.25 -6.90
N TYR A 69 -15.91 11.40 -6.46
CA TYR A 69 -15.38 10.31 -7.28
C TYR A 69 -16.05 8.95 -7.07
N SER A 70 -16.81 8.74 -5.99
CA SER A 70 -17.34 7.41 -5.67
C SER A 70 -18.31 6.89 -6.74
N THR A 71 -18.06 5.70 -7.27
CA THR A 71 -19.02 5.00 -8.15
C THR A 71 -20.12 4.26 -7.39
N TYR A 72 -19.98 4.13 -6.07
CA TYR A 72 -20.91 3.41 -5.18
C TYR A 72 -21.95 4.34 -4.55
N ASP A 73 -21.59 5.60 -4.30
CA ASP A 73 -22.52 6.61 -3.79
C ASP A 73 -23.40 7.12 -4.94
N ALA A 74 -24.70 6.84 -4.85
CA ALA A 74 -25.68 7.29 -5.84
C ALA A 74 -25.78 8.82 -5.95
N SER A 75 -25.36 9.54 -4.91
CA SER A 75 -25.37 10.99 -4.83
C SER A 75 -24.05 11.64 -5.24
N SER A 76 -23.03 10.85 -5.60
CA SER A 76 -21.75 11.42 -6.00
C SER A 76 -21.86 12.21 -7.30
N GLU A 77 -20.96 13.17 -7.47
CA GLU A 77 -20.91 13.98 -8.69
C GLU A 77 -20.65 13.14 -9.94
N LEU A 78 -19.66 12.22 -9.87
CA LEU A 78 -19.39 11.28 -10.95
C LEU A 78 -20.64 10.46 -11.26
N ARG A 79 -21.33 9.91 -10.25
CA ARG A 79 -22.52 9.10 -10.49
C ARG A 79 -23.68 9.91 -11.08
N THR A 80 -23.78 11.18 -10.70
CA THR A 80 -24.74 12.12 -11.30
C THR A 80 -24.46 12.27 -12.80
N LEU A 81 -23.21 12.51 -13.21
CA LEU A 81 -22.80 12.58 -14.61
C LEU A 81 -23.12 11.27 -15.36
N LEU A 82 -22.80 10.12 -14.76
CA LEU A 82 -23.02 8.80 -15.34
C LEU A 82 -24.49 8.36 -15.42
N ASN A 83 -25.41 9.09 -14.80
CA ASN A 83 -26.84 8.81 -14.87
C ASN A 83 -27.58 9.74 -15.85
N LEU A 84 -26.94 10.80 -16.36
CA LEU A 84 -27.56 11.70 -17.34
C LEU A 84 -27.81 11.01 -18.68
N PRO A 85 -28.86 11.35 -19.43
CA PRO A 85 -29.00 10.90 -20.81
C PRO A 85 -27.79 11.29 -21.67
N VAL A 86 -27.44 10.47 -22.65
CA VAL A 86 -26.40 10.83 -23.63
C VAL A 86 -26.83 12.11 -24.37
N GLY A 87 -25.89 13.06 -24.48
CA GLY A 87 -26.11 14.39 -25.03
C GLY A 87 -26.49 15.47 -24.00
N SER A 88 -26.80 15.09 -22.76
CA SER A 88 -27.03 16.05 -21.67
C SER A 88 -25.72 16.61 -21.13
N ALA A 89 -25.78 17.84 -20.65
CA ALA A 89 -24.66 18.56 -20.03
C ALA A 89 -24.90 18.78 -18.53
N MET A 90 -23.83 18.83 -17.75
CA MET A 90 -23.86 19.36 -16.38
C MET A 90 -22.60 20.15 -16.06
N PRO A 91 -22.68 21.18 -15.20
CA PRO A 91 -21.50 21.81 -14.62
C PRO A 91 -20.73 20.78 -13.78
N LEU A 92 -19.42 20.96 -13.70
CA LEU A 92 -18.52 20.12 -12.92
C LEU A 92 -17.77 20.95 -11.88
N SER A 93 -17.42 20.32 -10.76
CA SER A 93 -16.37 20.78 -9.86
C SER A 93 -15.02 20.84 -10.56
N ASP A 94 -14.12 21.68 -10.06
CA ASP A 94 -12.73 21.81 -10.53
C ASP A 94 -12.04 20.44 -10.49
N GLU A 95 -12.27 19.68 -9.44
CA GLU A 95 -11.68 18.38 -9.21
C GLU A 95 -12.12 17.35 -10.26
N LEU A 96 -13.42 17.23 -10.53
CA LEU A 96 -13.90 16.29 -11.53
C LEU A 96 -13.56 16.75 -12.96
N TYR A 97 -13.65 18.05 -13.24
CA TYR A 97 -13.30 18.61 -14.55
C TYR A 97 -11.84 18.30 -14.89
N GLU A 98 -10.90 18.63 -14.00
CA GLU A 98 -9.48 18.38 -14.22
C GLU A 98 -9.17 16.88 -14.30
N THR A 99 -9.82 16.05 -13.49
CA THR A 99 -9.62 14.59 -13.56
C THR A 99 -10.08 14.01 -14.90
N LEU A 100 -11.22 14.45 -15.43
CA LEU A 100 -11.68 14.03 -16.75
C LEU A 100 -10.77 14.56 -17.87
N ARG A 101 -10.23 15.78 -17.73
CA ARG A 101 -9.24 16.32 -18.67
C ARG A 101 -7.97 15.49 -18.68
N MET A 102 -7.45 15.11 -17.51
CA MET A 102 -6.32 14.21 -17.37
C MET A 102 -6.61 12.84 -18.00
N CYS A 103 -7.84 12.33 -17.86
CA CYS A 103 -8.22 11.09 -18.51
C CYS A 103 -8.17 11.20 -20.03
N ASP A 104 -8.65 12.29 -20.62
CA ASP A 104 -8.54 12.54 -22.07
C ASP A 104 -7.06 12.54 -22.52
N ASP A 105 -6.20 13.23 -21.77
CA ASP A 105 -4.76 13.28 -22.04
C ASP A 105 -4.12 11.87 -21.99
N TRP A 106 -4.44 11.07 -20.97
CA TRP A 106 -3.90 9.72 -20.80
C TRP A 106 -4.45 8.70 -21.79
N ILE A 107 -5.71 8.81 -22.22
CA ILE A 107 -6.25 8.00 -23.31
C ILE A 107 -5.40 8.20 -24.58
N VAL A 108 -5.06 9.44 -24.90
CA VAL A 108 -4.22 9.77 -26.07
C VAL A 108 -2.79 9.32 -25.87
N ALA A 109 -2.15 9.69 -24.75
CA ALA A 109 -0.74 9.39 -24.47
C ALA A 109 -0.45 7.88 -24.43
N SER A 110 -1.37 7.10 -23.85
CA SER A 110 -1.26 5.64 -23.75
C SER A 110 -1.72 4.89 -25.00
N ARG A 111 -2.22 5.61 -26.02
CA ARG A 111 -2.84 5.03 -27.23
C ARG A 111 -3.97 4.05 -26.89
N GLY A 112 -4.80 4.42 -25.91
CA GLY A 112 -5.96 3.66 -25.45
C GLY A 112 -5.64 2.51 -24.48
N ALA A 113 -4.39 2.33 -24.04
CA ALA A 113 -4.08 1.34 -23.00
C ALA A 113 -4.68 1.74 -21.63
N PHE A 114 -4.90 3.04 -21.41
CA PHE A 114 -5.79 3.55 -20.37
C PHE A 114 -7.12 3.97 -20.98
N ASN A 115 -8.22 3.51 -20.38
CA ASN A 115 -9.56 3.97 -20.70
C ASN A 115 -10.49 3.80 -19.47
N PRO A 116 -11.04 4.87 -18.90
CA PRO A 116 -11.96 4.79 -17.75
C PRO A 116 -13.23 3.96 -17.98
N SER A 117 -13.64 3.75 -19.23
CA SER A 117 -14.79 2.90 -19.55
C SER A 117 -14.46 1.40 -19.59
N VAL A 118 -13.22 0.99 -19.29
CA VAL A 118 -12.83 -0.45 -19.18
C VAL A 118 -13.75 -1.23 -18.25
N GLU A 119 -14.44 -0.56 -17.33
CA GLU A 119 -15.53 -1.11 -16.50
C GLU A 119 -16.58 -1.91 -17.30
N VAL A 120 -16.86 -1.53 -18.55
CA VAL A 120 -17.77 -2.30 -19.42
C VAL A 120 -17.23 -3.72 -19.69
N LEU A 121 -15.92 -3.86 -19.87
CA LEU A 121 -15.25 -5.13 -20.06
C LEU A 121 -15.20 -5.90 -18.74
N SER A 122 -14.88 -5.25 -17.62
CA SER A 122 -14.91 -5.89 -16.30
C SER A 122 -16.24 -6.58 -16.01
N ARG A 123 -17.36 -5.92 -16.34
CA ARG A 123 -18.71 -6.49 -16.21
C ARG A 123 -18.96 -7.65 -17.16
N ALA A 124 -18.48 -7.56 -18.40
CA ALA A 124 -18.61 -8.65 -19.37
C ALA A 124 -17.83 -9.90 -18.92
N TRP A 125 -16.62 -9.73 -18.40
CA TRP A 125 -15.81 -10.82 -17.84
C TRP A 125 -16.39 -11.41 -16.57
N GLN A 126 -16.93 -10.58 -15.68
CA GLN A 126 -17.69 -11.06 -14.51
C GLN A 126 -18.91 -11.89 -14.93
N GLN A 127 -19.67 -11.43 -15.93
CA GLN A 127 -20.81 -12.19 -16.45
C GLN A 127 -20.37 -13.51 -17.11
N ALA A 128 -19.22 -13.53 -17.78
CA ALA A 128 -18.64 -14.73 -18.36
C ALA A 128 -18.26 -15.76 -17.28
N GLU A 129 -17.70 -15.32 -16.15
CA GLU A 129 -17.44 -16.15 -14.97
C GLU A 129 -18.73 -16.70 -14.37
N GLU A 130 -19.72 -15.84 -14.10
CA GLU A 130 -21.01 -16.24 -13.51
C GLU A 130 -21.76 -17.26 -14.38
N THR A 131 -21.63 -17.18 -15.70
CA THR A 131 -22.29 -18.09 -16.64
C THR A 131 -21.42 -19.26 -17.08
N GLY A 132 -20.12 -19.25 -16.76
CA GLY A 132 -19.13 -20.22 -17.26
C GLY A 132 -18.95 -20.19 -18.78
N ARG A 133 -19.41 -19.13 -19.47
CA ARG A 133 -19.36 -19.00 -20.93
C ARG A 133 -18.25 -18.01 -21.32
N PRO A 134 -17.21 -18.45 -22.06
CA PRO A 134 -16.22 -17.54 -22.61
C PRO A 134 -16.85 -16.50 -23.54
N ILE A 135 -16.34 -15.27 -23.47
CA ILE A 135 -16.75 -14.17 -24.36
C ILE A 135 -16.20 -14.44 -25.76
N ASP A 136 -17.03 -14.32 -26.79
CA ASP A 136 -16.56 -14.52 -28.15
C ASP A 136 -15.80 -13.29 -28.69
N ALA A 137 -14.91 -13.52 -29.67
CA ALA A 137 -14.05 -12.47 -30.20
C ALA A 137 -14.84 -11.36 -30.92
N ALA A 138 -16.03 -11.65 -31.47
CA ALA A 138 -16.86 -10.66 -32.15
C ALA A 138 -17.56 -9.73 -31.15
N GLU A 139 -17.98 -10.27 -30.01
CA GLU A 139 -18.52 -9.55 -28.86
C GLU A 139 -17.45 -8.62 -28.28
N LEU A 140 -16.24 -9.13 -28.00
CA LEU A 140 -15.12 -8.30 -27.55
C LEU A 140 -14.77 -7.20 -28.56
N SER A 141 -14.74 -7.51 -29.87
CA SER A 141 -14.50 -6.52 -30.91
C SER A 141 -15.57 -5.42 -30.93
N THR A 142 -16.83 -5.76 -30.66
CA THR A 142 -17.93 -4.79 -30.62
C THR A 142 -17.80 -3.85 -29.42
N ILE A 143 -17.44 -4.41 -28.26
CA ILE A 143 -17.23 -3.64 -27.02
C ILE A 143 -16.03 -2.69 -27.17
N THR A 144 -14.89 -3.21 -27.64
CA THR A 144 -13.65 -2.44 -27.82
C THR A 144 -13.78 -1.34 -28.87
N GLN A 145 -14.48 -1.58 -29.98
CA GLN A 145 -14.76 -0.55 -30.97
C GLN A 145 -15.61 0.59 -30.37
N SER A 146 -16.56 0.25 -29.51
CA SER A 146 -17.41 1.24 -28.85
C SER A 146 -16.65 2.01 -27.75
N LEU A 147 -15.69 1.36 -27.08
CA LEU A 147 -14.77 1.96 -26.10
C LEU A 147 -13.85 3.01 -26.69
N ALA A 148 -13.48 2.88 -27.96
CA ALA A 148 -12.58 3.83 -28.63
C ALA A 148 -13.23 5.20 -28.91
N GLY A 149 -14.55 5.33 -28.72
CA GLY A 149 -15.27 6.60 -28.89
C GLY A 149 -15.17 7.51 -27.65
N PRO A 150 -15.52 8.80 -27.79
CA PRO A 150 -15.51 9.73 -26.66
C PRO A 150 -16.61 9.38 -25.64
N HIS A 151 -16.27 9.38 -24.35
CA HIS A 151 -17.22 9.10 -23.27
C HIS A 151 -17.88 10.37 -22.71
N TRP A 152 -17.15 11.48 -22.74
CA TRP A 152 -17.61 12.83 -22.41
C TRP A 152 -17.04 13.84 -23.41
N GLN A 153 -17.50 15.08 -23.31
CA GLN A 153 -16.86 16.24 -23.92
C GLN A 153 -16.84 17.37 -22.91
N LEU A 154 -15.64 17.84 -22.56
CA LEU A 154 -15.46 18.99 -21.67
C LEU A 154 -15.77 20.29 -22.40
N ASP A 155 -16.38 21.23 -21.69
CA ASP A 155 -16.63 22.60 -22.13
C ASP A 155 -15.97 23.57 -21.16
N SER A 156 -14.97 24.29 -21.64
CA SER A 156 -14.21 25.27 -20.85
C SER A 156 -15.01 26.55 -20.54
N GLN A 157 -16.05 26.87 -21.33
CA GLN A 157 -16.84 28.07 -21.09
C GLN A 157 -17.84 27.87 -19.95
N SER A 158 -18.51 26.72 -19.92
CA SER A 158 -19.47 26.37 -18.87
C SER A 158 -18.84 25.66 -17.67
N HIS A 159 -17.55 25.30 -17.76
CA HIS A 159 -16.84 24.49 -16.77
C HIS A 159 -17.62 23.20 -16.46
N GLY A 160 -17.98 22.49 -17.53
CA GLY A 160 -18.88 21.33 -17.46
C GLY A 160 -18.52 20.24 -18.45
N ALA A 161 -19.33 19.18 -18.46
CA ALA A 161 -19.20 18.07 -19.40
C ALA A 161 -20.53 17.70 -20.04
N ILE A 162 -20.47 17.36 -21.33
CA ILE A 162 -21.55 16.71 -22.07
C ILE A 162 -21.29 15.21 -22.07
N ARG A 163 -22.27 14.40 -21.65
CA ARG A 163 -22.16 12.94 -21.71
C ARG A 163 -22.22 12.46 -23.16
N ARG A 164 -21.21 11.71 -23.62
CA ARG A 164 -21.11 11.24 -25.01
C ARG A 164 -21.35 9.74 -25.19
N SER A 165 -21.20 8.94 -24.14
CA SER A 165 -21.53 7.51 -24.19
C SER A 165 -22.38 7.05 -23.00
N GLY A 166 -23.19 6.02 -23.22
CA GLY A 166 -23.94 5.32 -22.17
C GLY A 166 -23.11 4.28 -21.42
N MET A 167 -21.82 4.14 -21.73
CA MET A 167 -20.97 3.13 -21.12
C MET A 167 -20.78 3.39 -19.63
N PRO A 168 -20.64 2.31 -18.82
CA PRO A 168 -20.05 2.41 -17.51
C PRO A 168 -18.67 3.08 -17.56
N LEU A 169 -18.35 3.84 -16.52
CA LEU A 169 -17.08 4.53 -16.34
C LEU A 169 -16.63 4.33 -14.89
N SER A 170 -15.33 4.20 -14.70
CA SER A 170 -14.68 4.13 -13.40
C SER A 170 -13.39 4.94 -13.42
N LEU A 171 -13.17 5.74 -12.38
CA LEU A 171 -11.95 6.53 -12.20
C LEU A 171 -10.97 5.85 -11.24
N ASN A 172 -11.16 4.57 -10.92
CA ASN A 172 -10.37 3.87 -9.90
C ASN A 172 -8.86 3.83 -10.18
N ALA A 173 -8.46 3.92 -11.46
CA ALA A 173 -7.07 3.90 -11.91
C ALA A 173 -6.38 5.29 -11.90
N ILE A 174 -7.04 6.33 -11.39
CA ILE A 174 -6.47 7.68 -11.30
C ILE A 174 -6.95 8.46 -10.06
N ALA A 175 -8.17 8.18 -9.59
CA ALA A 175 -8.82 8.94 -8.53
C ALA A 175 -8.08 8.83 -7.19
N LYS A 176 -7.50 7.67 -6.84
CA LYS A 176 -6.72 7.54 -5.61
C LYS A 176 -5.51 8.48 -5.64
N GLY A 177 -4.77 8.47 -6.75
CA GLY A 177 -3.65 9.38 -6.96
C GLY A 177 -4.07 10.86 -6.89
N VAL A 178 -5.18 11.26 -7.53
CA VAL A 178 -5.70 12.64 -7.45
C VAL A 178 -6.07 13.02 -6.01
N ILE A 179 -6.71 12.13 -5.26
CA ILE A 179 -7.07 12.36 -3.87
C ILE A 179 -5.82 12.56 -3.00
N LEU A 180 -4.80 11.72 -3.17
CA LEU A 180 -3.52 11.85 -2.46
C LEU A 180 -2.86 13.21 -2.73
N ASP A 181 -2.81 13.63 -3.99
CA ASP A 181 -2.24 14.91 -4.40
C ASP A 181 -2.99 16.09 -3.77
N GLN A 182 -4.33 16.10 -3.86
CA GLN A 182 -5.17 17.17 -3.33
C GLN A 182 -5.10 17.28 -1.80
N ILE A 183 -5.05 16.15 -1.08
CA ILE A 183 -4.90 16.15 0.37
C ILE A 183 -3.55 16.74 0.75
N ALA A 184 -2.46 16.30 0.11
CA ALA A 184 -1.11 16.77 0.41
C ALA A 184 -1.00 18.29 0.19
N GLU A 185 -1.50 18.79 -0.95
CA GLU A 185 -1.54 20.21 -1.26
C GLU A 185 -2.40 20.99 -0.26
N THR A 186 -3.63 20.53 0.00
CA THR A 186 -4.58 21.18 0.92
C THR A 186 -4.03 21.26 2.34
N LEU A 187 -3.28 20.25 2.77
CA LEU A 187 -2.71 20.22 4.11
C LEU A 187 -1.55 21.23 4.23
N LEU A 188 -0.56 21.13 3.35
CA LEU A 188 0.65 21.96 3.37
C LEU A 188 0.36 23.44 3.13
N THR A 189 -0.59 23.77 2.25
CA THR A 189 -0.97 25.17 1.99
C THR A 189 -1.73 25.80 3.14
N SER A 190 -2.43 24.98 3.94
CA SER A 190 -3.33 25.49 4.98
C SER A 190 -2.69 25.71 6.34
N ASN A 191 -1.53 25.10 6.59
CA ASN A 191 -0.86 25.24 7.87
C ASN A 191 0.68 25.21 7.70
N PRO A 192 1.37 26.34 7.88
CA PRO A 192 2.82 26.43 7.71
C PRO A 192 3.61 25.73 8.82
N THR A 193 2.98 25.30 9.92
CA THR A 193 3.65 24.51 10.97
C THR A 193 3.68 23.01 10.67
N ILE A 194 3.07 22.58 9.57
CA ILE A 194 3.22 21.23 9.03
C ILE A 194 4.39 21.25 8.06
N ARG A 195 5.46 20.53 8.40
CA ARG A 195 6.68 20.46 7.59
C ARG A 195 6.57 19.49 6.45
N GLY A 196 5.84 18.39 6.65
CA GLY A 196 5.61 17.42 5.62
C GLY A 196 4.54 16.41 5.97
N VAL A 197 4.14 15.65 4.96
CA VAL A 197 3.11 14.62 5.06
C VAL A 197 3.46 13.44 4.17
N MET A 198 3.29 12.23 4.70
CA MET A 198 3.22 11.02 3.89
C MET A 198 1.83 10.41 4.02
N LEU A 199 1.22 10.16 2.87
CA LEU A 199 -0.06 9.49 2.74
C LEU A 199 0.18 8.16 2.03
N ASN A 200 -0.31 7.07 2.57
CA ASN A 200 -0.34 5.77 1.92
C ASN A 200 -1.77 5.23 1.96
N ILE A 201 -2.42 5.13 0.80
CA ILE A 201 -3.76 4.57 0.66
C ILE A 201 -3.66 3.30 -0.16
N GLY A 202 -3.81 2.15 0.50
CA GLY A 202 -3.80 0.85 -0.16
C GLY A 202 -2.53 0.53 -0.96
N GLY A 203 -1.37 1.06 -0.56
CA GLY A 203 -0.09 0.86 -1.23
C GLY A 203 0.35 2.01 -2.13
N ASP A 204 -0.54 2.94 -2.47
CA ASP A 204 -0.18 4.15 -3.21
C ASP A 204 0.25 5.24 -2.23
N VAL A 205 1.48 5.70 -2.40
CA VAL A 205 2.17 6.59 -1.47
C VAL A 205 2.40 7.96 -2.09
N ARG A 206 2.13 9.03 -1.34
CA ARG A 206 2.50 10.41 -1.66
C ARG A 206 3.28 11.02 -0.49
N VAL A 207 4.50 11.49 -0.74
CA VAL A 207 5.36 12.17 0.25
C VAL A 207 5.58 13.61 -0.17
N ALA A 208 5.10 14.58 0.60
CA ALA A 208 5.17 16.01 0.27
C ALA A 208 5.71 16.85 1.44
N GLY A 209 6.34 17.98 1.11
CA GLY A 209 6.93 18.90 2.06
C GLY A 209 8.43 18.65 2.28
N GLU A 210 8.94 19.08 3.42
CA GLU A 210 10.36 19.01 3.80
C GLU A 210 10.71 17.66 4.46
N ILE A 211 10.10 16.57 4.01
CA ILE A 211 10.32 15.23 4.54
C ILE A 211 10.75 14.25 3.45
N ALA A 212 11.44 13.20 3.87
CA ALA A 212 11.79 12.07 3.03
C ALA A 212 11.56 10.77 3.78
N VAL A 213 10.96 9.79 3.13
CA VAL A 213 10.55 8.53 3.74
C VAL A 213 11.16 7.36 2.96
N GLU A 214 11.63 6.34 3.66
CA GLU A 214 12.06 5.10 3.02
C GLU A 214 10.84 4.26 2.64
N ILE A 215 10.73 3.92 1.36
CA ILE A 215 9.65 3.12 0.79
C ILE A 215 10.22 1.81 0.30
N ALA A 216 9.65 0.71 0.79
CA ALA A 216 9.96 -0.63 0.34
C ALA A 216 8.89 -1.12 -0.66
N ILE A 217 9.33 -1.65 -1.80
CA ILE A 217 8.48 -2.28 -2.81
C ILE A 217 8.38 -3.76 -2.48
N ALA A 218 7.15 -4.24 -2.29
CA ALA A 218 6.88 -5.65 -2.05
C ALA A 218 7.25 -6.49 -3.27
N ASP A 219 7.78 -7.68 -3.04
CA ASP A 219 7.93 -8.69 -4.09
C ASP A 219 6.56 -9.34 -4.35
N PRO A 220 5.99 -9.21 -5.55
CA PRO A 220 4.68 -9.81 -5.83
C PRO A 220 4.70 -11.35 -5.86
N GLU A 221 5.86 -11.99 -6.02
CA GLU A 221 6.01 -13.45 -5.94
C GLU A 221 6.13 -13.93 -4.48
N HIS A 222 6.53 -13.03 -3.57
CA HIS A 222 6.73 -13.29 -2.15
C HIS A 222 5.96 -12.25 -1.31
N ASP A 223 4.65 -12.46 -1.21
CA ASP A 223 3.68 -11.60 -0.52
C ASP A 223 3.64 -11.79 1.01
N ALA A 224 4.52 -12.63 1.58
CA ALA A 224 4.57 -12.80 3.02
C ALA A 224 5.16 -11.55 3.69
N ILE A 225 4.67 -11.22 4.89
CA ILE A 225 5.17 -10.09 5.68
C ILE A 225 6.67 -10.19 5.94
N THR A 226 7.19 -11.41 6.00
CA THR A 226 8.61 -11.70 6.26
C THR A 226 9.46 -11.71 4.99
N SER A 227 8.86 -11.60 3.81
CA SER A 227 9.58 -11.61 2.55
C SER A 227 10.45 -10.36 2.41
N PRO A 228 11.66 -10.48 1.86
CA PRO A 228 12.50 -9.33 1.56
C PRO A 228 11.78 -8.43 0.54
N ALA A 229 11.98 -7.11 0.68
CA ALA A 229 11.50 -6.16 -0.31
C ALA A 229 12.24 -6.39 -1.65
N LEU A 230 11.52 -6.27 -2.76
CA LEU A 230 12.11 -6.35 -4.10
C LEU A 230 13.06 -5.18 -4.38
N ALA A 231 12.73 -4.01 -3.83
CA ALA A 231 13.58 -2.82 -3.85
C ALA A 231 13.19 -1.90 -2.67
N SER A 232 14.10 -1.02 -2.28
CA SER A 232 13.81 0.10 -1.39
C SER A 232 14.34 1.41 -1.97
N MET A 233 13.69 2.51 -1.65
CA MET A 233 14.11 3.85 -2.09
C MET A 233 13.76 4.92 -1.06
N ARG A 234 14.54 5.99 -1.03
CA ARG A 234 14.20 7.20 -0.28
C ARG A 234 13.33 8.11 -1.16
N LEU A 235 12.08 8.32 -0.78
CA LEU A 235 11.11 9.13 -1.51
C LEU A 235 10.95 10.51 -0.85
N ALA A 236 11.08 11.58 -1.63
CA ALA A 236 10.89 12.96 -1.18
C ALA A 236 10.20 13.79 -2.26
N ASN A 237 9.16 14.55 -1.91
CA ASN A 237 8.36 15.36 -2.85
C ASN A 237 7.93 14.59 -4.11
N ALA A 238 7.55 13.33 -3.93
CA ALA A 238 7.17 12.42 -5.00
C ALA A 238 6.09 11.45 -4.52
N ALA A 239 5.67 10.58 -5.42
CA ALA A 239 4.68 9.55 -5.22
C ALA A 239 5.14 8.22 -5.81
N VAL A 240 4.62 7.14 -5.25
CA VAL A 240 4.80 5.77 -5.75
C VAL A 240 3.43 5.11 -5.78
N ALA A 241 3.06 4.51 -6.91
CA ALA A 241 1.85 3.70 -7.03
C ALA A 241 2.20 2.32 -7.58
N THR A 242 1.47 1.30 -7.15
CA THR A 242 1.69 -0.08 -7.61
C THR A 242 0.40 -0.72 -8.08
N SER A 243 0.40 -1.24 -9.30
CA SER A 243 -0.68 -2.04 -9.87
C SER A 243 -0.24 -3.48 -10.04
N GLY A 244 -1.00 -4.44 -9.52
CA GLY A 244 -0.68 -5.86 -9.62
C GLY A 244 -1.90 -6.73 -9.93
N CYS A 245 -1.66 -7.94 -10.45
CA CYS A 245 -2.72 -8.87 -10.88
C CYS A 245 -2.99 -10.05 -9.91
N THR A 246 -2.23 -10.17 -8.82
CA THR A 246 -2.22 -11.36 -7.96
C THR A 246 -3.49 -11.53 -7.13
N GLU A 247 -4.11 -10.44 -6.68
CA GLU A 247 -5.18 -10.48 -5.68
C GLU A 247 -6.60 -10.68 -6.26
N ARG A 248 -6.85 -10.33 -7.53
CA ARG A 248 -8.19 -10.40 -8.16
C ARG A 248 -8.12 -11.05 -9.55
N HIS A 249 -8.97 -12.04 -9.78
CA HIS A 249 -9.01 -12.84 -11.00
C HIS A 249 -10.43 -13.31 -11.32
N PHE A 250 -10.67 -13.67 -12.58
CA PHE A 250 -11.85 -14.40 -13.03
C PHE A 250 -11.49 -15.87 -13.28
N ASP A 251 -12.35 -16.81 -12.90
CA ASP A 251 -12.24 -18.22 -13.25
C ASP A 251 -13.35 -18.63 -14.23
N ILE A 252 -12.98 -18.88 -15.49
CA ILE A 252 -13.93 -19.27 -16.53
C ILE A 252 -13.49 -20.62 -17.10
N GLY A 253 -14.25 -21.66 -16.76
CA GLY A 253 -14.00 -23.01 -17.25
C GLY A 253 -12.65 -23.59 -16.78
N GLY A 254 -12.18 -23.21 -15.58
CA GLY A 254 -10.91 -23.68 -15.01
C GLY A 254 -9.68 -22.94 -15.53
N VAL A 255 -9.87 -21.84 -16.27
CA VAL A 255 -8.80 -20.94 -16.71
C VAL A 255 -8.90 -19.65 -15.91
N ARG A 256 -7.77 -19.27 -15.28
CA ARG A 256 -7.66 -18.05 -14.47
C ARG A 256 -7.25 -16.86 -15.34
N TYR A 257 -8.04 -15.80 -15.32
CA TYR A 257 -7.80 -14.55 -16.02
C TYR A 257 -7.57 -13.41 -15.03
N SER A 258 -6.67 -12.48 -15.36
CA SER A 258 -6.46 -11.26 -14.56
C SER A 258 -7.71 -10.37 -14.54
N HIS A 259 -7.89 -9.60 -13.47
CA HIS A 259 -8.90 -8.53 -13.44
C HIS A 259 -8.48 -7.28 -14.24
N LEU A 260 -7.19 -7.13 -14.56
CA LEU A 260 -6.69 -6.07 -15.42
C LEU A 260 -6.91 -6.46 -16.88
N ILE A 261 -7.61 -5.61 -17.62
CA ILE A 261 -8.04 -5.88 -19.00
C ILE A 261 -7.45 -4.80 -19.91
N ASP A 262 -6.87 -5.20 -21.03
CA ASP A 262 -6.44 -4.26 -22.06
C ASP A 262 -7.68 -3.70 -22.79
N PRO A 263 -8.00 -2.39 -22.67
CA PRO A 263 -9.20 -1.83 -23.28
C PRO A 263 -9.22 -1.89 -24.81
N ARG A 264 -8.05 -2.10 -25.44
CA ARG A 264 -7.88 -2.15 -26.90
C ARG A 264 -8.24 -3.51 -27.47
N SER A 265 -7.95 -4.58 -26.74
CA SER A 265 -8.23 -5.96 -27.14
C SER A 265 -9.46 -6.53 -26.45
N GLY A 266 -9.83 -5.99 -25.29
CA GLY A 266 -10.88 -6.53 -24.43
C GLY A 266 -10.45 -7.76 -23.63
N VAL A 267 -9.18 -8.15 -23.73
CA VAL A 267 -8.64 -9.38 -23.14
C VAL A 267 -7.88 -9.07 -21.84
N PRO A 268 -8.08 -9.88 -20.78
CA PRO A 268 -7.28 -9.86 -19.55
C PRO A 268 -5.79 -9.99 -19.81
N VAL A 269 -4.99 -9.21 -19.08
CA VAL A 269 -3.53 -9.25 -19.20
C VAL A 269 -2.96 -10.51 -18.54
N THR A 270 -1.95 -11.13 -19.16
CA THR A 270 -1.30 -12.36 -18.68
C THR A 270 0.15 -12.17 -18.24
N ASP A 271 0.84 -11.14 -18.73
CA ASP A 271 2.31 -11.12 -18.74
C ASP A 271 2.94 -10.31 -17.59
N THR A 272 2.30 -9.21 -17.16
CA THR A 272 2.80 -8.33 -16.09
C THR A 272 2.10 -8.65 -14.78
N VAL A 273 2.87 -9.00 -13.76
CA VAL A 273 2.37 -9.33 -12.42
C VAL A 273 2.31 -8.11 -11.51
N SER A 274 3.30 -7.23 -11.61
CA SER A 274 3.35 -5.99 -10.85
C SER A 274 4.00 -4.89 -11.66
N SER A 275 3.47 -3.68 -11.52
CA SER A 275 4.01 -2.44 -12.08
C SER A 275 4.03 -1.39 -10.99
N THR A 276 5.23 -1.01 -10.55
CA THR A 276 5.45 0.10 -9.62
C THR A 276 5.97 1.31 -10.39
N VAL A 277 5.35 2.47 -10.21
CA VAL A 277 5.72 3.72 -10.87
C VAL A 277 6.00 4.79 -9.83
N ILE A 278 7.08 5.54 -10.03
CA ILE A 278 7.45 6.74 -9.30
C ILE A 278 7.14 7.95 -10.18
N ALA A 279 6.49 8.98 -9.63
CA ALA A 279 6.29 10.25 -10.30
C ALA A 279 6.21 11.39 -9.27
N MET A 280 6.24 12.65 -9.72
CA MET A 280 6.04 13.79 -8.82
C MET A 280 4.62 13.82 -8.22
N GLN A 281 3.62 13.54 -9.05
CA GLN A 281 2.20 13.47 -8.67
C GLN A 281 1.74 12.02 -8.52
N ALA A 282 0.98 11.73 -7.47
CA ALA A 282 0.40 10.41 -7.24
C ALA A 282 -0.61 10.03 -8.33
N SER A 283 -1.38 11.00 -8.84
CA SER A 283 -2.27 10.82 -9.99
C SER A 283 -1.55 10.31 -11.24
N THR A 284 -0.33 10.80 -11.51
CA THR A 284 0.51 10.35 -12.63
C THR A 284 1.08 8.95 -12.37
N ALA A 285 1.53 8.68 -11.14
CA ALA A 285 2.02 7.36 -10.77
C ALA A 285 0.93 6.28 -10.89
N ASP A 286 -0.29 6.54 -10.39
CA ASP A 286 -1.43 5.62 -10.35
C ASP A 286 -1.87 5.20 -11.76
N VAL A 287 -2.10 6.18 -12.64
CA VAL A 287 -2.51 5.93 -14.02
C VAL A 287 -1.44 5.21 -14.83
N LEU A 288 -0.17 5.59 -14.65
CA LEU A 288 0.94 4.93 -15.35
C LEU A 288 1.19 3.52 -14.82
N ALA A 289 0.99 3.26 -13.53
CA ALA A 289 1.07 1.91 -12.98
C ALA A 289 0.05 1.00 -13.68
N THR A 290 -1.19 1.48 -13.86
CA THR A 290 -2.22 0.77 -14.63
C THR A 290 -1.83 0.59 -16.10
N ILE A 291 -1.37 1.65 -16.78
CA ILE A 291 -0.94 1.58 -18.19
C ILE A 291 0.20 0.57 -18.37
N CYS A 292 1.18 0.58 -17.49
CA CYS A 292 2.36 -0.29 -17.57
C CYS A 292 2.02 -1.75 -17.25
N SER A 293 0.98 -2.01 -16.44
CA SER A 293 0.41 -3.35 -16.27
C SER A 293 -0.29 -3.86 -17.52
N VAL A 294 -0.77 -2.98 -18.42
CA VAL A 294 -1.48 -3.34 -19.66
C VAL A 294 -0.55 -3.46 -20.86
N LEU A 295 0.40 -2.54 -21.00
CA LEU A 295 1.34 -2.52 -22.11
C LEU A 295 2.38 -3.65 -22.00
N PRO A 296 2.89 -4.17 -23.13
CA PRO A 296 4.09 -5.00 -23.11
C PRO A 296 5.24 -4.26 -22.43
N MET A 297 6.03 -4.95 -21.60
CA MET A 297 7.08 -4.30 -20.80
C MET A 297 7.98 -3.37 -21.61
N SER A 298 8.41 -3.79 -22.80
CA SER A 298 9.29 -2.96 -23.63
C SER A 298 8.64 -1.64 -24.06
N ASP A 299 7.32 -1.60 -24.21
CA ASP A 299 6.58 -0.40 -24.57
C ASP A 299 6.26 0.43 -23.32
N SER A 300 5.99 -0.21 -22.18
CA SER A 300 5.89 0.44 -20.85
C SER A 300 7.18 1.20 -20.53
N ILE A 301 8.35 0.56 -20.65
CA ILE A 301 9.66 1.20 -20.42
C ILE A 301 9.89 2.37 -21.38
N LYS A 302 9.57 2.22 -22.68
CA LYS A 302 9.71 3.32 -23.66
C LYS A 302 8.81 4.51 -23.32
N LEU A 303 7.57 4.26 -22.92
CA LEU A 303 6.63 5.31 -22.52
C LEU A 303 7.15 6.05 -21.30
N VAL A 304 7.52 5.32 -20.24
CA VAL A 304 8.04 5.91 -19.00
C VAL A 304 9.29 6.73 -19.25
N ASN A 305 10.28 6.20 -19.99
CA ASN A 305 11.50 6.93 -20.32
C ASN A 305 11.26 8.19 -21.21
N SER A 306 10.07 8.34 -21.81
CA SER A 306 9.71 9.54 -22.57
C SER A 306 9.14 10.67 -21.70
N LEU A 307 8.82 10.38 -20.44
CA LEU A 307 8.20 11.30 -19.49
C LEU A 307 9.24 11.76 -18.47
N PRO A 308 9.46 13.08 -18.32
CA PRO A 308 10.45 13.57 -17.38
C PRO A 308 10.02 13.34 -15.93
N GLY A 309 10.95 12.85 -15.10
CA GLY A 309 10.71 12.66 -13.66
C GLY A 309 9.76 11.51 -13.33
N VAL A 310 9.68 10.51 -14.22
CA VAL A 310 8.86 9.32 -14.04
C VAL A 310 9.74 8.08 -14.20
N GLU A 311 9.68 7.18 -13.23
CA GLU A 311 10.42 5.92 -13.23
C GLU A 311 9.48 4.74 -13.02
N CYS A 312 9.86 3.55 -13.48
CA CYS A 312 9.09 2.33 -13.23
C CYS A 312 9.93 1.08 -12.99
N LEU A 313 9.36 0.15 -12.23
CA LEU A 313 9.85 -1.20 -12.00
C LEU A 313 8.71 -2.17 -12.29
N LEU A 314 8.94 -3.06 -13.25
CA LEU A 314 7.97 -4.03 -13.75
C LEU A 314 8.43 -5.44 -13.40
N VAL A 315 7.49 -6.29 -13.01
CA VAL A 315 7.73 -7.72 -12.71
C VAL A 315 6.80 -8.57 -13.56
N SER A 316 7.35 -9.53 -14.30
CA SER A 316 6.59 -10.43 -15.18
C SER A 316 6.06 -11.64 -14.43
N ALA A 317 5.13 -12.37 -15.03
CA ALA A 317 4.71 -13.70 -14.54
C ALA A 317 5.83 -14.76 -14.53
N GLY A 318 6.92 -14.53 -15.28
CA GLY A 318 8.11 -15.40 -15.27
C GLY A 318 9.25 -14.89 -14.37
N GLY A 319 8.97 -13.95 -13.45
CA GLY A 319 9.98 -13.39 -12.53
C GLY A 319 10.97 -12.40 -13.17
N LEU A 320 10.85 -12.10 -14.47
CA LEU A 320 11.66 -11.05 -15.10
C LEU A 320 11.35 -9.69 -14.47
N VAL A 321 12.41 -9.01 -14.01
CA VAL A 321 12.34 -7.64 -13.50
C VAL A 321 12.92 -6.68 -14.54
N ALA A 322 12.15 -5.67 -14.94
CA ALA A 322 12.56 -4.59 -15.84
C ALA A 322 12.44 -3.24 -15.13
N LYS A 323 13.36 -2.32 -15.40
CA LYS A 323 13.41 -0.98 -14.79
C LYS A 323 13.56 0.09 -15.86
N SER A 324 13.01 1.27 -15.61
CA SER A 324 13.28 2.48 -16.39
C SER A 324 14.75 2.91 -16.27
N ALA A 325 15.18 3.81 -17.15
CA ALA A 325 16.59 4.17 -17.29
C ALA A 325 17.18 4.80 -16.02
N ASP A 326 16.40 5.65 -15.35
CA ASP A 326 16.86 6.44 -14.19
C ASP A 326 16.24 5.92 -12.88
N TRP A 327 15.80 4.65 -12.85
CA TRP A 327 15.27 4.02 -11.64
C TRP A 327 16.28 4.12 -10.49
N PRO A 328 15.88 4.59 -9.30
CA PRO A 328 16.80 4.77 -8.17
C PRO A 328 17.59 3.49 -7.86
N GLN A 329 18.91 3.58 -7.96
CA GLN A 329 19.79 2.50 -7.51
C GLN A 329 19.83 2.51 -5.98
N GLN A 330 19.82 1.32 -5.37
CA GLN A 330 20.12 1.22 -3.94
C GLN A 330 21.56 1.70 -3.73
N GLU A 331 21.76 2.75 -2.94
CA GLU A 331 23.07 3.05 -2.37
C GLU A 331 23.39 1.91 -1.39
N SER A 332 24.00 0.84 -1.89
CA SER A 332 24.66 -0.11 -1.01
C SER A 332 25.89 0.60 -0.46
N GLU A 333 25.83 1.08 0.79
CA GLU A 333 27.04 1.36 1.55
C GLU A 333 27.81 0.03 1.70
N GLY A 334 28.76 -0.18 0.79
CA GLY A 334 29.87 -1.10 0.91
C GLY A 334 29.54 -2.59 0.97
N GLU A 335 29.26 -3.21 -0.18
CA GLU A 335 29.55 -4.65 -0.38
C GLU A 335 29.90 -4.97 -1.84
N GLU A 336 30.71 -4.13 -2.49
CA GLU A 336 31.53 -4.56 -3.63
C GLU A 336 32.77 -5.31 -3.11
N LYS A 337 32.61 -6.60 -2.78
CA LYS A 337 33.65 -7.65 -2.79
C LYS A 337 33.08 -8.97 -2.23
N ASP A 338 32.23 -9.67 -2.99
CA ASP A 338 32.22 -11.15 -3.03
C ASP A 338 31.14 -11.71 -3.99
N THR A 339 30.95 -11.08 -5.16
CA THR A 339 30.04 -11.58 -6.21
C THR A 339 30.46 -12.92 -6.81
N ALA A 340 31.69 -13.38 -6.57
CA ALA A 340 32.14 -14.73 -6.96
C ALA A 340 31.86 -15.80 -5.88
N LYS A 341 31.77 -15.43 -4.59
CA LYS A 341 31.40 -16.37 -3.53
C LYS A 341 29.88 -16.53 -3.40
N ALA A 342 29.10 -15.47 -3.60
CA ALA A 342 27.64 -15.54 -3.51
C ALA A 342 27.00 -16.51 -4.53
N GLN A 343 27.60 -16.69 -5.71
CA GLN A 343 27.13 -17.67 -6.70
C GLN A 343 27.59 -19.10 -6.41
N GLN A 344 28.66 -19.29 -5.63
CA GLN A 344 29.14 -20.61 -5.22
C GLN A 344 28.42 -21.11 -3.95
N THR A 345 28.06 -20.22 -3.03
CA THR A 345 27.26 -20.58 -1.83
C THR A 345 25.83 -21.00 -2.16
N ARG A 346 25.25 -20.50 -3.27
CA ARG A 346 23.87 -20.82 -3.70
C ARG A 346 23.74 -22.22 -4.33
N ALA A 347 24.85 -22.84 -4.73
CA ALA A 347 24.89 -24.17 -5.33
C ALA A 347 25.37 -25.28 -4.37
N GLU A 348 25.96 -24.93 -3.22
CA GLU A 348 26.44 -25.90 -2.21
C GLU A 348 25.51 -26.06 -0.99
N GLN A 349 24.37 -25.36 -0.94
CA GLN A 349 23.37 -25.47 0.14
C GLN A 349 22.05 -26.12 -0.29
N ALA A 350 22.10 -27.17 -1.10
CA ALA A 350 20.95 -28.05 -1.33
C ALA A 350 20.79 -29.02 -0.15
N GLU A 351 20.58 -28.50 1.06
CA GLU A 351 19.98 -29.25 2.16
C GLU A 351 18.49 -28.94 2.18
N THR A 352 17.63 -29.96 2.31
CA THR A 352 16.16 -29.87 2.23
C THR A 352 15.64 -28.64 2.99
N VAL A 353 15.07 -27.67 2.27
CA VAL A 353 14.54 -26.44 2.86
C VAL A 353 13.14 -26.79 3.40
N HIS A 354 12.96 -26.68 4.70
CA HIS A 354 11.65 -26.82 5.31
C HIS A 354 10.97 -25.47 5.28
N GLU A 355 9.87 -25.36 4.55
CA GLU A 355 9.12 -24.12 4.42
C GLU A 355 7.78 -24.28 5.12
N MET A 356 7.58 -23.48 6.16
CA MET A 356 6.28 -23.31 6.82
C MET A 356 5.67 -21.99 6.39
N ARG A 357 4.42 -22.04 5.92
CA ARG A 357 3.60 -20.89 5.58
C ARG A 357 2.43 -20.82 6.54
N ILE A 358 2.25 -19.66 7.16
CA ILE A 358 1.15 -19.37 8.09
C ILE A 358 0.32 -18.25 7.47
N GLN A 359 -0.94 -18.54 7.18
CA GLN A 359 -1.93 -17.54 6.77
C GLN A 359 -2.91 -17.34 7.92
N PHE A 360 -3.23 -16.10 8.30
CA PHE A 360 -4.21 -15.83 9.35
C PHE A 360 -4.97 -14.53 9.12
N GLU A 361 -6.23 -14.48 9.56
CA GLU A 361 -7.09 -13.29 9.46
C GLU A 361 -7.28 -12.66 10.84
N ILE A 362 -6.94 -11.39 10.97
CA ILE A 362 -7.27 -10.60 12.16
C ILE A 362 -8.63 -9.92 11.95
N GLY A 363 -9.55 -10.14 12.88
CA GLY A 363 -10.93 -9.68 12.78
C GLY A 363 -11.10 -8.17 12.93
N SER A 364 -11.95 -7.59 12.08
CA SER A 364 -12.52 -6.25 12.30
C SER A 364 -13.64 -6.32 13.35
N ALA A 365 -13.69 -5.33 14.25
CA ALA A 365 -14.79 -5.18 15.20
C ALA A 365 -15.99 -4.54 14.46
N SER A 366 -17.16 -5.15 14.56
CA SER A 366 -18.41 -4.65 13.96
C SER A 366 -18.85 -3.32 14.57
N ASP A 367 -19.20 -2.36 13.71
CA ASP A 367 -20.05 -1.18 13.94
C ASP A 367 -20.20 -0.69 15.39
N ARG A 368 -19.32 0.24 15.80
CA ARG A 368 -19.52 1.39 16.72
C ARG A 368 -18.26 1.68 17.54
N GLY A 369 -17.36 2.49 16.98
CA GLY A 369 -16.28 3.12 17.73
C GLY A 369 -15.01 3.34 16.90
N ARG A 370 -14.23 4.37 17.26
CA ARG A 370 -12.87 4.55 16.72
C ARG A 370 -12.07 3.28 17.01
N TYR A 371 -11.73 2.59 15.93
CA TYR A 371 -11.00 1.33 15.92
C TYR A 371 -9.55 1.53 16.40
N ARG A 372 -9.05 0.71 17.34
CA ARG A 372 -7.62 0.68 17.73
C ARG A 372 -6.94 -0.59 17.22
N ARG A 373 -5.66 -0.46 16.83
CA ARG A 373 -4.92 -1.53 16.17
C ARG A 373 -4.61 -2.70 17.11
N PRO A 374 -4.73 -3.95 16.65
CA PRO A 374 -4.39 -5.12 17.44
C PRO A 374 -2.87 -5.27 17.52
N TYR A 375 -2.39 -5.64 18.70
CA TYR A 375 -1.08 -6.21 18.90
C TYR A 375 -1.14 -7.67 18.48
N VAL A 376 -0.19 -8.14 17.70
CA VAL A 376 -0.14 -9.53 17.22
C VAL A 376 1.28 -10.04 17.31
N ALA A 377 1.47 -11.25 17.81
CA ALA A 377 2.73 -11.98 17.75
C ALA A 377 2.52 -13.35 17.11
N VAL A 378 3.43 -13.73 16.22
CA VAL A 378 3.53 -15.09 15.70
C VAL A 378 4.95 -15.58 15.96
N TRP A 379 5.09 -16.69 16.68
CA TRP A 379 6.40 -17.24 17.04
C TRP A 379 6.34 -18.76 17.19
N VAL A 380 7.52 -19.37 17.27
CA VAL A 380 7.71 -20.81 17.47
C VAL A 380 8.38 -21.04 18.83
N GLU A 381 7.82 -21.97 19.60
CA GLU A 381 8.40 -22.52 20.82
C GLU A 381 8.94 -23.94 20.57
N ASP A 382 10.02 -24.32 21.26
CA ASP A 382 10.46 -25.70 21.35
C ASP A 382 9.56 -26.56 22.26
N LYS A 383 9.90 -27.85 22.40
CA LYS A 383 9.18 -28.80 23.26
C LYS A 383 9.12 -28.40 24.75
N ASP A 384 10.06 -27.57 25.21
CA ASP A 384 10.18 -27.15 26.60
C ASP A 384 9.47 -25.78 26.82
N GLY A 385 8.87 -25.23 25.75
CA GLY A 385 8.15 -23.97 25.75
C GLY A 385 9.05 -22.75 25.65
N PHE A 386 10.31 -22.92 25.23
CA PHE A 386 11.25 -21.82 25.03
C PHE A 386 11.07 -21.21 23.63
N PRO A 387 10.97 -19.88 23.49
CA PRO A 387 10.79 -19.24 22.19
C PRO A 387 12.07 -19.36 21.36
N VAL A 388 11.99 -20.02 20.20
CA VAL A 388 13.13 -20.23 19.29
C VAL A 388 13.14 -19.30 18.09
N LYS A 389 11.97 -18.81 17.66
CA LYS A 389 11.84 -17.89 16.52
C LYS A 389 10.66 -16.94 16.67
N THR A 390 10.87 -15.63 16.60
CA THR A 390 9.76 -14.68 16.38
C THR A 390 9.59 -14.43 14.89
N LEU A 391 8.44 -14.83 14.33
CA LEU A 391 8.16 -14.73 12.90
C LEU A 391 7.61 -13.36 12.51
N THR A 392 6.67 -12.84 13.29
CA THR A 392 6.20 -11.46 13.13
C THR A 392 5.70 -10.90 14.45
N LEU A 393 5.82 -9.58 14.60
CA LEU A 393 5.40 -8.86 15.79
C LEU A 393 4.84 -7.48 15.41
N PHE A 394 3.56 -7.26 15.66
CA PHE A 394 2.84 -6.01 15.46
C PHE A 394 2.76 -5.26 16.80
N LEU A 395 3.55 -4.20 16.97
CA LEU A 395 3.52 -3.33 18.16
C LEU A 395 3.34 -1.86 17.79
N MET A 396 2.64 -1.10 18.63
CA MET A 396 2.69 0.36 18.58
C MET A 396 3.96 0.79 19.29
N LYS A 397 4.87 1.45 18.59
CA LYS A 397 6.12 2.00 19.16
C LYS A 397 5.97 3.46 19.61
N ASN A 398 5.01 4.20 19.05
CA ASN A 398 4.83 5.65 19.25
C ASN A 398 3.68 5.98 20.22
N GLN A 399 3.59 7.24 20.68
CA GLN A 399 2.74 7.72 21.80
C GLN A 399 1.35 7.06 21.87
N PRO A 400 0.95 6.52 23.04
CA PRO A 400 1.62 6.63 24.34
C PRO A 400 2.79 5.66 24.52
N GLY A 401 3.34 5.09 23.43
CA GLY A 401 4.45 4.14 23.41
C GLY A 401 3.95 2.70 23.36
N PRO A 402 4.83 1.70 23.46
CA PRO A 402 4.45 0.30 23.61
C PRO A 402 3.86 0.06 25.01
N ARG A 403 2.78 0.76 25.41
CA ARG A 403 2.16 0.54 26.72
C ARG A 403 1.54 -0.85 26.83
N TRP A 404 1.09 -1.39 25.70
CA TRP A 404 0.21 -2.55 25.65
C TRP A 404 0.84 -3.79 25.02
N HIS A 405 2.15 -3.79 24.70
CA HIS A 405 2.86 -5.03 24.33
C HIS A 405 2.78 -6.10 25.44
N ARG A 406 2.62 -5.69 26.70
CA ARG A 406 2.33 -6.58 27.85
C ARG A 406 1.01 -7.31 27.75
N ASP A 407 0.09 -6.84 26.91
CA ASP A 407 -1.19 -7.49 26.66
C ASP A 407 -1.04 -8.69 25.74
N LEU A 408 0.06 -8.79 24.97
CA LEU A 408 0.55 -10.06 24.44
C LEU A 408 1.20 -10.86 25.57
N ARG A 409 0.37 -11.29 26.53
CA ARG A 409 0.80 -11.83 27.83
C ARG A 409 1.78 -12.99 27.70
N ARG A 410 1.54 -13.90 26.74
CA ARG A 410 2.37 -15.08 26.54
C ARG A 410 3.68 -14.68 25.87
N TRP A 411 3.62 -14.02 24.72
CA TRP A 411 4.80 -13.59 23.99
C TRP A 411 5.70 -12.68 24.86
N TYR A 412 5.12 -11.75 25.63
CA TYR A 412 5.87 -10.87 26.52
C TYR A 412 6.59 -11.64 27.62
N ALA A 413 5.95 -12.65 28.23
CA ALA A 413 6.62 -13.49 29.24
C ALA A 413 7.79 -14.29 28.63
N ASP A 414 7.61 -14.81 27.42
CA ASP A 414 8.62 -15.57 26.70
C ASP A 414 9.79 -14.68 26.24
N ASP A 415 9.52 -13.45 25.80
CA ASP A 415 10.53 -12.44 25.45
C ASP A 415 11.39 -12.04 26.66
N GLN A 416 10.79 -11.88 27.85
CA GLN A 416 11.55 -11.62 29.08
C GLN A 416 12.48 -12.80 29.44
N MET A 417 12.03 -14.04 29.24
CA MET A 417 12.86 -15.22 29.45
C MET A 417 14.02 -15.30 28.45
N ARG A 418 13.78 -14.93 27.19
CA ARG A 418 14.81 -14.86 26.15
C ARG A 418 15.87 -13.80 26.46
N LEU A 419 15.46 -12.60 26.88
CA LEU A 419 16.40 -11.52 27.24
C LEU A 419 17.38 -11.92 28.35
N LEU A 420 16.96 -12.80 29.26
CA LEU A 420 17.82 -13.34 30.33
C LEU A 420 18.90 -14.31 29.80
N VAL A 421 18.66 -14.97 28.67
CA VAL A 421 19.55 -16.01 28.10
C VAL A 421 20.42 -15.45 26.98
N ASP A 422 19.83 -14.74 26.02
CA ASP A 422 20.48 -14.37 24.75
C ASP A 422 20.85 -12.88 24.64
N LYS A 423 20.47 -12.05 25.61
CA LYS A 423 20.69 -10.57 25.66
C LYS A 423 20.27 -9.81 24.39
N THR A 424 19.47 -10.41 23.51
CA THR A 424 19.08 -9.83 22.22
C THR A 424 17.63 -9.36 22.28
N SER A 425 17.37 -8.10 21.94
CA SER A 425 16.03 -7.48 21.98
C SER A 425 15.26 -7.73 20.68
N VAL A 426 14.18 -8.51 20.74
CA VAL A 426 13.30 -8.81 19.58
C VAL A 426 12.44 -7.61 19.19
N ILE A 427 12.12 -6.75 20.17
CA ILE A 427 11.39 -5.50 19.95
C ILE A 427 12.20 -4.55 19.05
N GLU A 428 13.53 -4.63 19.09
CA GLU A 428 14.40 -3.84 18.22
C GLU A 428 14.59 -4.48 16.85
N THR A 429 14.64 -5.82 16.75
CA THR A 429 15.02 -6.54 15.52
C THR A 429 13.85 -6.98 14.60
N VAL A 430 12.64 -7.17 15.12
CA VAL A 430 11.49 -7.74 14.34
C VAL A 430 10.23 -6.86 14.36
N SER A 431 10.21 -5.79 15.15
CA SER A 431 8.98 -4.99 15.29
C SER A 431 8.74 -4.06 14.10
N LYS A 432 7.63 -4.33 13.40
CA LYS A 432 7.01 -3.47 12.40
C LYS A 432 5.88 -2.65 13.04
N PRO A 433 5.49 -1.49 12.47
CA PRO A 433 4.33 -0.73 12.95
C PRO A 433 3.09 -1.64 13.07
N THR A 434 2.25 -1.41 14.08
CA THR A 434 0.97 -2.14 14.22
C THR A 434 0.20 -2.14 12.90
N ARG A 435 -0.10 -3.36 12.44
CA ARG A 435 -0.90 -3.62 11.24
C ARG A 435 -2.39 -3.67 11.62
N ASN A 436 -3.25 -3.50 10.63
CA ASN A 436 -4.69 -3.38 10.84
C ASN A 436 -5.37 -4.78 10.88
N PRO A 437 -6.70 -4.92 10.99
CA PRO A 437 -7.39 -6.16 10.60
C PRO A 437 -7.11 -6.54 9.16
N GLY A 438 -7.26 -7.82 8.85
CA GLY A 438 -7.08 -8.31 7.50
C GLY A 438 -6.41 -9.67 7.46
N GLN A 439 -6.17 -10.14 6.25
CA GLN A 439 -5.46 -11.39 6.00
C GLN A 439 -3.96 -11.13 5.95
N TYR A 440 -3.21 -12.01 6.60
CA TYR A 440 -1.78 -11.92 6.75
C TYR A 440 -1.14 -13.25 6.41
N LYS A 441 0.03 -13.18 5.76
CA LYS A 441 0.85 -14.34 5.43
C LYS A 441 2.24 -14.17 6.01
N VAL A 442 2.76 -15.23 6.61
CA VAL A 442 4.07 -15.30 7.24
C VAL A 442 4.75 -16.57 6.76
N GLU A 443 6.01 -16.47 6.35
CA GLU A 443 6.82 -17.61 5.93
C GLU A 443 8.01 -17.80 6.87
N TRP A 444 8.34 -19.07 7.13
CA TRP A 444 9.43 -19.51 7.98
C TRP A 444 10.25 -20.61 7.31
N ASP A 445 11.56 -20.50 7.43
CA ASP A 445 12.58 -21.34 6.80
C ASP A 445 13.17 -22.41 7.75
N GLY A 446 12.60 -22.57 8.94
CA GLY A 446 13.07 -23.52 9.95
C GLY A 446 14.30 -23.07 10.75
N ARG A 447 14.68 -21.77 10.69
CA ARG A 447 15.80 -21.20 11.45
C ARG A 447 15.34 -20.44 12.69
N ASP A 448 16.22 -20.36 13.70
CA ASP A 448 16.03 -19.54 14.89
C ASP A 448 16.29 -18.04 14.62
N ASP A 449 16.18 -17.22 15.67
CA ASP A 449 16.43 -15.78 15.58
C ASP A 449 17.91 -15.41 15.34
N ALA A 450 18.85 -16.34 15.58
CA ALA A 450 20.26 -16.18 15.25
C ALA A 450 20.60 -16.67 13.83
N GLY A 451 19.60 -17.10 13.05
CA GLY A 451 19.77 -17.64 11.69
C GLY A 451 20.33 -19.06 11.66
N LYS A 452 20.42 -19.75 12.80
CA LYS A 452 20.86 -21.12 12.89
C LYS A 452 19.68 -22.07 12.66
N ARG A 453 19.93 -23.17 11.95
CA ARG A 453 18.91 -24.18 11.67
C ARG A 453 18.49 -24.90 12.94
N LEU A 454 17.18 -25.04 13.14
CA LEU A 454 16.63 -25.84 14.23
C LEU A 454 16.74 -27.34 13.94
N SER A 455 16.86 -28.14 15.00
CA SER A 455 16.87 -29.60 14.91
C SER A 455 15.48 -30.16 14.61
N ASP A 456 15.39 -31.26 13.88
CA ASP A 456 14.14 -32.00 13.73
C ASP A 456 13.58 -32.39 15.10
N GLY A 457 12.27 -32.27 15.29
CA GLY A 457 11.64 -32.47 16.59
C GLY A 457 10.28 -31.81 16.75
N GLY A 458 9.73 -31.91 17.96
CA GLY A 458 8.45 -31.29 18.31
C GLY A 458 8.60 -29.80 18.62
N TYR A 459 7.74 -28.99 18.01
CA TYR A 459 7.65 -27.55 18.19
C TYR A 459 6.18 -27.12 18.32
N THR A 460 5.96 -25.92 18.81
CA THR A 460 4.63 -25.31 18.86
C THR A 460 4.65 -23.97 18.14
N LEU A 461 3.75 -23.77 17.19
CA LEU A 461 3.45 -22.47 16.59
C LEU A 461 2.43 -21.76 17.47
N LEU A 462 2.67 -20.48 17.75
CA LEU A 462 1.77 -19.63 18.51
C LEU A 462 1.37 -18.40 17.69
N ILE A 463 0.09 -18.08 17.69
CA ILE A 463 -0.49 -16.86 17.10
C ILE A 463 -1.29 -16.18 18.21
N GLU A 464 -0.78 -15.05 18.69
CA GLU A 464 -1.37 -14.27 19.78
C GLU A 464 -1.87 -12.94 19.25
N ALA A 465 -3.06 -12.54 19.65
CA ALA A 465 -3.63 -11.24 19.34
C ALA A 465 -4.24 -10.62 20.59
N ALA A 466 -3.93 -9.35 20.83
CA ALA A 466 -4.46 -8.57 21.93
C ALA A 466 -4.84 -7.17 21.46
N ARG A 467 -5.92 -6.61 22.01
CA ARG A 467 -6.43 -5.30 21.61
C ARG A 467 -6.74 -4.44 22.83
N GLU A 468 -6.39 -3.15 22.74
CA GLU A 468 -6.74 -2.17 23.76
C GLU A 468 -8.27 -2.05 23.86
N HIS A 469 -8.81 -2.37 25.05
CA HIS A 469 -10.25 -2.51 25.30
C HIS A 469 -10.98 -3.59 24.48
N GLY A 470 -10.24 -4.47 23.80
CA GLY A 470 -10.78 -5.64 23.09
C GLY A 470 -10.50 -6.95 23.82
N THR A 471 -10.50 -8.07 23.09
CA THR A 471 -10.23 -9.39 23.68
C THR A 471 -8.77 -9.79 23.53
N TYR A 472 -8.36 -10.73 24.37
CA TYR A 472 -7.07 -11.42 24.29
C TYR A 472 -7.33 -12.82 23.73
N GLN A 473 -6.58 -13.22 22.71
CA GLN A 473 -6.74 -14.53 22.06
C GLN A 473 -5.37 -15.13 21.72
N LEU A 474 -5.28 -16.45 21.84
CA LEU A 474 -4.08 -17.22 21.56
C LEU A 474 -4.46 -18.53 20.88
N ILE A 475 -3.86 -18.79 19.72
CA ILE A 475 -3.90 -20.09 19.05
C ILE A 475 -2.55 -20.78 19.27
N LYS A 476 -2.60 -22.05 19.67
CA LYS A 476 -1.43 -22.93 19.80
C LYS A 476 -1.59 -24.11 18.85
N PHE A 477 -0.56 -24.37 18.06
CA PHE A 477 -0.56 -25.47 17.11
C PHE A 477 0.75 -26.28 17.23
N PRO A 478 0.72 -27.47 17.85
CA PRO A 478 1.87 -28.34 17.91
C PRO A 478 2.15 -28.97 16.54
N PHE A 479 3.42 -29.05 16.15
CA PHE A 479 3.86 -29.67 14.91
C PHE A 479 5.22 -30.35 15.08
N THR A 480 5.63 -31.14 14.08
CA THR A 480 6.96 -31.79 14.07
C THR A 480 7.80 -31.26 12.91
N LEU A 481 8.88 -30.52 13.23
CA LEU A 481 9.87 -30.11 12.25
C LEU A 481 10.66 -31.33 11.78
N GLY A 482 10.91 -31.43 10.47
CA GLY A 482 11.45 -32.64 9.83
C GLY A 482 10.43 -33.75 9.57
N GLY A 483 9.17 -33.58 10.02
CA GLY A 483 8.07 -34.52 9.82
C GLY A 483 7.52 -34.54 8.39
N ALA A 484 6.42 -35.29 8.19
CA ALA A 484 5.70 -35.31 6.92
C ALA A 484 5.09 -33.93 6.60
N PRO A 485 5.02 -33.52 5.31
CA PRO A 485 4.28 -32.32 4.91
C PRO A 485 2.83 -32.38 5.40
N PHE A 486 2.28 -31.23 5.75
CA PHE A 486 0.89 -31.11 6.21
C PHE A 486 0.28 -29.78 5.80
N GLU A 487 -1.04 -29.73 5.80
CA GLU A 487 -1.83 -28.51 5.69
C GLU A 487 -2.96 -28.59 6.71
N GLU A 488 -3.03 -27.65 7.63
CA GLU A 488 -3.97 -27.66 8.74
C GLU A 488 -4.68 -26.33 8.88
N THR A 489 -6.01 -26.38 8.97
CA THR A 489 -6.84 -25.20 9.25
C THR A 489 -7.13 -25.12 10.74
N LEU A 490 -6.64 -24.07 11.38
CA LEU A 490 -6.79 -23.83 12.81
C LEU A 490 -8.14 -23.15 13.08
N LYS A 491 -8.77 -23.55 14.19
CA LYS A 491 -10.02 -22.96 14.64
C LYS A 491 -9.81 -21.49 15.02
N GLY A 492 -10.51 -20.60 14.33
CA GLY A 492 -10.52 -19.18 14.63
C GLY A 492 -11.21 -18.81 15.95
N ASN A 493 -11.04 -17.56 16.35
CA ASN A 493 -11.59 -16.92 17.53
C ASN A 493 -11.96 -15.45 17.22
N ALA A 494 -12.30 -14.68 18.26
CA ALA A 494 -12.81 -13.32 18.10
C ALA A 494 -11.80 -12.34 17.47
N GLU A 495 -10.51 -12.48 17.78
CA GLU A 495 -9.46 -11.62 17.22
C GLU A 495 -8.80 -12.24 15.99
N ILE A 496 -8.63 -13.57 15.95
CA ILE A 496 -8.01 -14.33 14.86
C ILE A 496 -9.09 -15.18 14.19
N ARG A 497 -9.78 -14.64 13.18
CA ARG A 497 -10.97 -15.26 12.58
C ARG A 497 -10.69 -16.57 11.85
N SER A 498 -9.51 -16.71 11.28
CA SER A 498 -9.05 -17.92 10.62
C SER A 498 -7.53 -18.01 10.69
N ALA A 499 -7.00 -19.23 10.66
CA ALA A 499 -5.58 -19.46 10.39
C ALA A 499 -5.39 -20.79 9.66
N ASN A 500 -4.50 -20.84 8.67
CA ASN A 500 -4.08 -22.03 7.95
C ASN A 500 -2.55 -22.14 8.04
N VAL A 501 -2.06 -23.34 8.31
CA VAL A 501 -0.63 -23.64 8.38
C VAL A 501 -0.31 -24.71 7.36
N THR A 502 0.54 -24.38 6.40
CA THR A 502 1.10 -25.32 5.43
C THR A 502 2.56 -25.56 5.77
N TYR A 503 2.98 -26.82 5.83
CA TYR A 503 4.37 -27.22 6.00
C TYR A 503 4.79 -28.12 4.85
N SER A 504 5.87 -27.75 4.18
CA SER A 504 6.39 -28.46 3.01
C SER A 504 7.89 -28.71 3.16
N LYS A 505 8.35 -29.77 2.49
CA LYS A 505 9.77 -30.10 2.33
C LYS A 505 10.13 -29.78 0.89
N LYS A 506 10.89 -28.71 0.66
CA LYS A 506 11.47 -28.39 -0.66
C LYS A 506 12.67 -29.29 -0.94
#